data_AF-A0A7C5UM57-F1
#
_entry.id   AF-A0A7C5UM57-F1
#
_cell.length_a   1.000
_cell.length_b   1.000
_cell.length_c   1.000
_cell.angle_alpha   90.00
_cell.angle_beta   90.00
_cell.angle_gamma   90.00
#
_symmetry.space_group_name_H-M   'P 1'
#
loop_
_entity.id
_entity.type
_entity.pdbx_description
1 polymer ?
#
loop_
_entity_poly.entity_id
_entity_poly.type
_entity_poly.pdbx_seq_one_letter_code
_entity_poly.pdbx_strand_id
1 'polypeptide(L)'
;MIAIEQQHQSAQIERRYSPEEAGEILKLAASLQDDSFSVEQLRGIAREAGVSDEQLHRAIEHYEQQKCRLLERRRERSRRLKIFLLVGMPLIIAVGMCFPLFRTSEQVSTNAYPAAGVPFPSAGEHEFSSVEGESQLLASSETCKVYKFRVMDNYTPYEQARIHNLRSNESFVVGHLFKKLTFASISPTGKHVAFYDEATGEVWVAVTDGSGLQRVARSSEIIGDDVLIGGNPIAGWSPVGGRDRLKARTLGGDTILVFVEE
;
A
#
# COMPACT_ATOMS: atom_id res chain seq x y z
N MET A 1 30.96 -45.60 -18.62
CA MET A 1 30.47 -44.47 -17.81
C MET A 1 30.32 -43.25 -18.72
N ILE A 2 29.41 -43.29 -19.70
CA ILE A 2 28.90 -42.14 -20.49
C ILE A 2 27.54 -42.60 -21.04
N ALA A 3 26.48 -42.48 -20.25
CA ALA A 3 25.12 -42.89 -20.66
C ALA A 3 24.00 -42.10 -19.96
N ILE A 4 24.27 -40.90 -19.45
CA ILE A 4 23.25 -40.09 -18.75
C ILE A 4 23.10 -38.66 -19.31
N GLU A 5 23.96 -38.22 -20.24
CA GLU A 5 23.94 -36.83 -20.70
C GLU A 5 23.06 -36.55 -21.94
N GLN A 6 22.29 -37.53 -22.42
CA GLN A 6 21.45 -37.38 -23.62
C GLN A 6 19.93 -37.53 -23.37
N GLN A 7 19.45 -37.31 -22.14
CA GLN A 7 18.02 -37.41 -21.81
C GLN A 7 17.32 -36.10 -21.41
N HIS A 8 17.81 -34.96 -21.88
CA HIS A 8 17.15 -33.66 -21.71
C HIS A 8 16.73 -32.97 -23.02
N GLN A 9 16.52 -33.73 -24.10
CA GLN A 9 16.22 -33.15 -25.41
C GLN A 9 14.96 -33.68 -26.11
N SER A 10 14.05 -34.34 -25.40
CA SER A 10 12.86 -34.91 -26.05
C SER A 10 11.60 -34.76 -25.19
N ALA A 11 11.01 -33.57 -25.25
CA ALA A 11 9.56 -33.33 -25.30
C ALA A 11 9.30 -31.80 -25.29
N GLN A 12 9.74 -31.08 -26.33
CA GLN A 12 9.14 -29.76 -26.61
C GLN A 12 7.70 -30.02 -27.05
N ILE A 13 6.79 -30.04 -26.07
CA ILE A 13 5.37 -29.85 -26.32
C ILE A 13 5.29 -28.50 -27.04
N GLU A 14 4.83 -28.51 -28.29
CA GLU A 14 4.57 -27.34 -29.11
C GLU A 14 3.41 -26.55 -28.46
N ARG A 15 3.70 -25.89 -27.33
CA ARG A 15 2.74 -25.12 -26.55
C ARG A 15 2.42 -23.88 -27.36
N ARG A 16 1.21 -23.86 -27.92
CA ARG A 16 0.64 -22.67 -28.56
C ARG A 16 0.12 -21.77 -27.45
N TYR A 17 0.66 -20.56 -27.39
CA TYR A 17 0.20 -19.52 -26.48
C TYR A 17 -0.92 -18.73 -27.15
N SER A 18 -1.93 -18.35 -26.38
CA SER A 18 -2.93 -17.40 -26.86
C SER A 18 -2.29 -16.02 -27.11
N PRO A 19 -2.90 -15.14 -27.92
CA PRO A 19 -2.41 -13.78 -28.10
C PRO A 19 -2.26 -13.00 -26.79
N GLU A 20 -3.15 -13.22 -25.82
CA GLU A 20 -3.12 -12.60 -24.51
C GLU A 20 -1.97 -13.16 -23.65
N GLU A 21 -1.77 -14.48 -23.67
CA GLU A 21 -0.67 -15.14 -22.97
C GLU A 21 0.69 -14.71 -23.54
N ALA A 22 0.81 -14.63 -24.87
CA ALA A 22 2.00 -14.12 -25.53
C ALA A 22 2.28 -12.66 -25.13
N GLY A 23 1.23 -11.84 -25.01
CA GLY A 23 1.33 -10.46 -24.53
C GLY A 23 1.88 -10.36 -23.11
N GLU A 24 1.39 -11.18 -22.17
CA GLU A 24 1.90 -11.20 -20.79
C GLU A 24 3.34 -11.75 -20.70
N ILE A 25 3.70 -12.74 -21.52
CA ILE A 25 5.08 -13.26 -21.59
C ILE A 25 6.03 -12.17 -22.10
N LEU A 26 5.65 -11.45 -23.16
CA LEU A 26 6.46 -10.36 -23.72
C LEU A 26 6.61 -9.21 -22.72
N LYS A 27 5.54 -8.88 -21.99
CA LYS A 27 5.55 -7.88 -20.93
C LYS A 27 6.46 -8.28 -19.76
N LEU A 28 6.44 -9.55 -19.37
CA LEU A 28 7.33 -10.10 -18.35
C LEU A 28 8.79 -10.09 -18.82
N ALA A 29 9.06 -10.50 -20.07
CA ALA A 29 10.40 -10.45 -20.66
C ALA A 29 10.96 -9.02 -20.70
N ALA A 30 10.13 -8.05 -21.10
CA ALA A 30 10.48 -6.63 -21.07
C ALA A 30 10.86 -6.16 -19.65
N SER A 31 10.10 -6.58 -18.63
CA SER A 31 10.36 -6.19 -17.25
C SER A 31 11.62 -6.82 -16.64
N LEU A 32 12.13 -7.90 -17.24
CA LEU A 32 13.36 -8.56 -16.80
C LEU A 32 14.61 -7.97 -17.44
N GLN A 33 14.47 -7.33 -18.60
CA GLN A 33 15.60 -6.80 -19.38
C GLN A 33 15.85 -5.30 -19.13
N ASP A 34 14.98 -4.63 -18.36
CA ASP A 34 15.03 -3.18 -18.04
C ASP A 34 15.11 -2.23 -19.26
N ASP A 35 14.91 -2.75 -20.48
CA ASP A 35 15.01 -2.03 -21.75
C ASP A 35 13.64 -1.84 -22.41
N SER A 36 13.48 -0.70 -23.09
CA SER A 36 12.32 -0.42 -23.95
C SER A 36 12.55 -0.92 -25.37
N PHE A 37 11.55 -1.57 -25.98
CA PHE A 37 11.62 -1.94 -27.40
C PHE A 37 11.46 -0.72 -28.31
N SER A 38 12.39 -0.55 -29.24
CA SER A 38 12.26 0.39 -30.36
C SER A 38 11.16 -0.05 -31.33
N VAL A 39 10.63 0.91 -32.11
CA VAL A 39 9.61 0.63 -33.14
C VAL A 39 10.16 -0.31 -34.21
N GLU A 40 11.45 -0.22 -34.50
CA GLU A 40 12.17 -1.08 -35.44
C GLU A 40 12.23 -2.54 -34.93
N GLN A 41 12.48 -2.75 -33.64
CA GLN A 41 12.45 -4.08 -33.02
C GLN A 41 11.04 -4.67 -33.01
N LEU A 42 10.02 -3.86 -32.71
CA LEU A 42 8.61 -4.29 -32.79
C LEU A 42 8.23 -4.71 -34.22
N ARG A 43 8.74 -4.02 -35.24
CA ARG A 43 8.55 -4.40 -36.65
C ARG A 43 9.24 -5.72 -36.98
N GLY A 44 10.45 -5.95 -36.44
CA GLY A 44 11.16 -7.22 -36.59
C GLY A 44 10.34 -8.40 -36.05
N ILE A 45 9.86 -8.26 -34.80
CA ILE A 45 9.03 -9.27 -34.12
C ILE A 45 7.71 -9.49 -34.87
N ALA A 46 7.05 -8.42 -35.32
CA ALA A 46 5.79 -8.51 -36.05
C ALA A 46 5.93 -9.29 -37.37
N ARG A 47 7.01 -9.04 -38.13
CA ARG A 47 7.27 -9.77 -39.38
C ARG A 47 7.56 -11.25 -39.14
N GLU A 48 8.32 -11.56 -38.10
CA GLU A 48 8.62 -12.93 -37.70
C GLU A 48 7.35 -13.67 -37.24
N ALA A 49 6.43 -12.96 -36.58
CA ALA A 49 5.12 -13.45 -36.20
C ALA A 49 4.08 -13.47 -37.34
N GLY A 50 4.45 -13.05 -38.56
CA GLY A 50 3.54 -13.00 -39.71
C GLY A 50 2.49 -11.88 -39.65
N VAL A 51 2.66 -10.90 -38.76
CA VAL A 51 1.79 -9.72 -38.64
C VAL A 51 2.21 -8.68 -39.68
N SER A 52 1.23 -8.16 -40.44
CA SER A 52 1.50 -7.14 -41.46
C SER A 52 1.95 -5.81 -40.84
N ASP A 53 2.87 -5.10 -41.52
CA ASP A 53 3.36 -3.78 -41.09
C ASP A 53 2.21 -2.77 -40.89
N GLU A 54 1.14 -2.90 -41.68
CA GLU A 54 -0.09 -2.09 -41.61
C GLU A 54 -0.90 -2.35 -40.33
N GLN A 55 -1.02 -3.61 -39.91
CA GLN A 55 -1.70 -3.97 -38.65
C GLN A 55 -0.90 -3.51 -37.43
N LEU A 56 0.44 -3.64 -37.50
CA LEU A 56 1.32 -3.12 -36.45
C LEU A 56 1.19 -1.60 -36.32
N HIS A 57 1.17 -0.87 -37.45
CA HIS A 57 1.04 0.59 -37.42
C HIS A 57 -0.27 1.04 -36.78
N ARG A 58 -1.40 0.43 -37.15
CA ARG A 58 -2.71 0.71 -36.50
C ARG A 58 -2.72 0.38 -35.01
N ALA A 59 -2.06 -0.71 -34.61
CA ALA A 59 -1.98 -1.08 -33.19
C ALA A 59 -1.19 -0.05 -32.37
N ILE A 60 -0.07 0.44 -32.91
CA ILE A 60 0.74 1.50 -32.29
C ILE A 60 -0.09 2.78 -32.17
N GLU A 61 -0.75 3.21 -33.25
CA GLU A 61 -1.58 4.42 -33.24
C GLU A 61 -2.72 4.32 -32.21
N HIS A 62 -3.41 3.19 -32.16
CA HIS A 62 -4.47 2.97 -31.17
C HIS A 62 -3.94 3.01 -29.73
N TYR A 63 -2.75 2.44 -29.48
CA TYR A 63 -2.10 2.49 -28.18
C TYR A 63 -1.74 3.93 -27.77
N GLU A 64 -1.16 4.72 -28.68
CA GLU A 64 -0.81 6.12 -28.42
C GLU A 64 -2.04 6.99 -28.16
N GLN A 65 -3.11 6.80 -28.94
CA GLN A 65 -4.39 7.49 -28.72
C GLN A 65 -4.99 7.14 -27.36
N GLN A 66 -4.97 5.87 -26.97
CA GLN A 66 -5.47 5.43 -25.67
C GLN A 66 -4.65 6.02 -24.52
N LYS A 67 -3.32 6.06 -24.66
CA LYS A 67 -2.42 6.69 -23.69
C LYS A 67 -2.69 8.19 -23.55
N CYS A 68 -2.90 8.91 -24.66
CA CYS A 68 -3.26 10.34 -24.65
C CYS A 68 -4.60 10.58 -23.93
N ARG A 69 -5.64 9.80 -24.25
CA ARG A 69 -6.96 9.91 -23.59
C ARG A 69 -6.89 9.64 -22.07
N LEU A 70 -6.07 8.68 -21.65
CA LEU A 70 -5.87 8.39 -20.23
C LEU A 70 -5.20 9.57 -19.51
N LEU A 71 -4.19 10.19 -20.13
CA LEU A 71 -3.51 11.37 -19.59
C LEU A 71 -4.42 12.61 -19.54
N GLU A 72 -5.28 12.81 -20.53
CA GLU A 72 -6.27 13.91 -20.54
C GLU A 72 -7.31 13.75 -19.42
N ARG A 73 -7.91 12.57 -19.28
CA ARG A 73 -8.84 12.27 -18.16
C ARG A 73 -8.20 12.49 -16.80
N ARG A 74 -6.90 12.20 -16.70
CA ARG A 74 -6.12 12.41 -15.48
C ARG A 74 -5.94 13.90 -15.16
N ARG A 75 -5.63 14.71 -16.17
CA ARG A 75 -5.53 16.18 -16.03
C ARG A 75 -6.88 16.81 -15.67
N GLU A 76 -7.97 16.34 -16.25
CA GLU A 76 -9.32 16.84 -15.92
C GLU A 76 -9.73 16.54 -14.47
N ARG A 77 -9.47 15.32 -13.98
CA ARG A 77 -9.72 14.97 -12.58
C ARG A 77 -8.88 15.82 -11.63
N SER A 78 -7.61 16.06 -11.95
CA SER A 78 -6.75 16.95 -11.16
C SER A 78 -7.28 18.39 -11.13
N ARG A 79 -7.78 18.92 -12.26
CA ARG A 79 -8.40 20.26 -12.30
C ARG A 79 -9.68 20.37 -11.47
N ARG A 80 -10.58 19.38 -11.55
CA ARG A 80 -11.82 19.36 -10.74
C ARG A 80 -11.52 19.28 -9.24
N LEU A 81 -10.51 18.50 -8.85
CA LEU A 81 -10.11 18.37 -7.46
C LEU A 81 -9.50 19.67 -6.91
N LYS A 82 -8.66 20.35 -7.70
CA LYS A 82 -8.09 21.67 -7.33
C LYS A 82 -9.16 22.75 -7.15
N ILE A 83 -10.20 22.76 -8.00
CA ILE A 83 -11.33 23.69 -7.88
C ILE A 83 -12.18 23.38 -6.64
N PHE A 84 -12.43 22.10 -6.34
CA PHE A 84 -13.19 21.70 -5.15
C PHE A 84 -12.45 22.06 -3.84
N LEU A 85 -11.13 21.92 -3.80
CA LEU A 85 -10.31 22.30 -2.64
C LEU A 85 -10.25 23.82 -2.39
N LEU A 86 -10.21 24.64 -3.45
CA LEU A 86 -10.14 26.09 -3.30
C LEU A 86 -11.50 26.75 -3.00
N VAL A 87 -12.61 26.19 -3.49
CA VAL A 87 -13.94 26.82 -3.37
C VAL A 87 -14.85 26.09 -2.37
N GLY A 88 -14.70 24.78 -2.16
CA GLY A 88 -15.61 23.98 -1.33
C GLY A 88 -15.29 23.97 0.17
N MET A 89 -14.02 24.07 0.55
CA MET A 89 -13.58 24.04 1.96
C MET A 89 -14.07 25.22 2.83
N PRO A 90 -14.10 26.49 2.36
CA PRO A 90 -14.52 27.59 3.23
C PRO A 90 -16.04 27.62 3.51
N LEU A 91 -16.87 26.90 2.73
CA LEU A 91 -18.32 26.90 2.94
C LEU A 91 -18.75 25.97 4.10
N ILE A 92 -18.01 24.88 4.36
CA ILE A 92 -18.34 23.91 5.40
C ILE A 92 -17.95 24.42 6.80
N ILE A 93 -16.87 25.21 6.90
CA ILE A 93 -16.43 25.81 8.16
C ILE A 93 -17.40 26.91 8.64
N ALA A 94 -18.09 27.58 7.72
CA ALA A 94 -19.07 28.63 8.06
C ALA A 94 -20.39 28.07 8.65
N VAL A 95 -20.78 26.83 8.32
CA VAL A 95 -22.04 26.24 8.81
C VAL A 95 -21.85 25.50 10.14
N GLY A 96 -20.63 25.03 10.44
CA GLY A 96 -20.34 24.29 11.68
C GLY A 96 -20.21 25.13 12.96
N MET A 97 -20.11 26.46 12.87
CA MET A 97 -19.90 27.34 14.04
C MET A 97 -21.20 27.97 14.60
N CYS A 98 -22.38 27.59 14.14
CA CYS A 98 -23.66 28.15 14.63
C CYS A 98 -24.44 27.28 15.63
N PHE A 99 -23.87 26.20 16.17
CA PHE A 99 -24.47 25.46 17.29
C PHE A 99 -23.42 25.22 18.38
N PRO A 100 -23.43 26.04 19.43
CA PRO A 100 -23.92 25.47 20.69
C PRO A 100 -24.71 26.49 21.54
N LEU A 101 -26.03 26.37 21.51
CA LEU A 101 -26.89 26.81 22.60
C LEU A 101 -27.85 25.67 22.87
N PHE A 102 -27.51 24.81 23.84
CA PHE A 102 -28.42 24.09 24.75
C PHE A 102 -27.65 22.94 25.42
N ARG A 103 -27.08 23.22 26.60
CA ARG A 103 -27.41 22.52 27.86
C ARG A 103 -26.58 23.09 29.01
N THR A 104 -27.28 23.86 29.84
CA THR A 104 -27.13 23.98 31.30
C THR A 104 -27.15 22.58 31.94
N SER A 105 -26.62 22.27 33.13
CA SER A 105 -26.26 23.02 34.33
C SER A 105 -25.64 22.04 35.34
N GLU A 106 -24.74 22.54 36.22
CA GLU A 106 -24.53 22.14 37.63
C GLU A 106 -24.04 20.69 37.94
N GLN A 107 -23.09 20.40 38.83
CA GLN A 107 -22.74 21.01 40.12
C GLN A 107 -21.24 20.94 40.46
N VAL A 108 -20.88 21.92 41.28
CA VAL A 108 -19.74 22.13 42.17
C VAL A 108 -19.25 20.86 42.90
N SER A 109 -17.92 20.68 42.98
CA SER A 109 -17.20 20.53 44.27
C SER A 109 -15.69 20.62 44.08
N THR A 110 -15.15 21.72 44.60
CA THR A 110 -13.75 21.92 44.96
C THR A 110 -13.34 20.97 46.09
N ASN A 111 -12.15 20.39 46.02
CA ASN A 111 -11.30 20.24 47.20
C ASN A 111 -9.82 20.18 46.78
N ALA A 112 -9.04 21.06 47.39
CA ALA A 112 -7.60 21.14 47.30
C ALA A 112 -6.93 20.06 48.17
N TYR A 113 -5.73 19.67 47.75
CA TYR A 113 -4.79 18.73 48.39
C TYR A 113 -4.46 19.07 49.86
N PRO A 114 -3.90 18.10 50.62
CA PRO A 114 -2.44 18.11 50.76
C PRO A 114 -1.76 16.72 50.74
N ALA A 115 -0.47 16.75 50.44
CA ALA A 115 0.46 15.63 50.31
C ALA A 115 0.74 14.87 51.62
N ALA A 116 0.92 13.54 51.54
CA ALA A 116 1.85 12.76 52.35
C ALA A 116 1.96 11.30 51.84
N GLY A 117 3.19 10.79 51.72
CA GLY A 117 3.52 9.38 51.99
C GLY A 117 3.45 8.36 50.85
N VAL A 118 4.59 8.07 50.23
CA VAL A 118 4.93 6.83 49.48
C VAL A 118 4.66 5.57 50.34
N PRO A 119 4.40 4.36 49.76
CA PRO A 119 5.34 3.64 48.88
C PRO A 119 4.72 2.94 47.66
N PHE A 120 5.56 2.67 46.67
CA PHE A 120 5.33 1.74 45.55
C PHE A 120 4.70 0.41 46.00
N PRO A 121 3.84 -0.18 45.17
CA PRO A 121 3.89 -1.61 44.92
C PRO A 121 4.26 -1.92 43.46
N SER A 122 5.05 -2.97 43.38
CA SER A 122 5.59 -3.66 42.21
C SER A 122 4.54 -4.16 41.21
N ALA A 123 4.98 -4.27 39.96
CA ALA A 123 4.66 -5.35 39.03
C ALA A 123 3.19 -5.80 39.00
N GLY A 124 2.36 -4.98 38.37
CA GLY A 124 1.12 -5.46 37.75
C GLY A 124 1.42 -5.77 36.29
N GLU A 125 1.66 -7.05 36.00
CA GLU A 125 1.51 -7.60 34.66
C GLU A 125 0.09 -7.23 34.21
N HIS A 126 -0.02 -6.21 33.34
CA HIS A 126 -1.23 -6.05 32.56
C HIS A 126 -1.22 -7.19 31.53
N GLU A 127 -1.67 -8.36 31.97
CA GLU A 127 -2.28 -9.36 31.11
C GLU A 127 -3.39 -8.64 30.34
N PHE A 128 -3.04 -8.14 29.16
CA PHE A 128 -4.01 -7.76 28.16
C PHE A 128 -4.70 -9.04 27.74
N SER A 129 -5.88 -9.25 28.34
CA SER A 129 -6.74 -10.38 28.07
C SER A 129 -6.96 -10.52 26.57
N SER A 130 -7.00 -11.77 26.13
CA SER A 130 -7.24 -12.19 24.75
C SER A 130 -8.49 -11.51 24.19
N VAL A 131 -8.28 -10.42 23.45
CA VAL A 131 -9.32 -9.82 22.60
C VAL A 131 -9.48 -10.76 21.40
N GLU A 132 -10.32 -11.77 21.58
CA GLU A 132 -10.91 -12.59 20.53
C GLU A 132 -12.02 -11.77 19.82
N GLY A 133 -11.66 -10.57 19.37
CA GLY A 133 -12.43 -9.89 18.34
C GLY A 133 -12.17 -10.60 17.02
N GLU A 134 -13.20 -10.76 16.17
CA GLU A 134 -13.09 -11.37 14.85
C GLU A 134 -11.86 -10.82 14.11
N SER A 135 -10.79 -11.60 14.10
CA SER A 135 -9.52 -11.17 13.51
C SER A 135 -9.57 -11.45 12.01
N GLN A 136 -9.47 -10.39 11.21
CA GLN A 136 -9.45 -10.50 9.76
C GLN A 136 -8.00 -10.54 9.27
N LEU A 137 -7.66 -11.58 8.50
CA LEU A 137 -6.36 -11.66 7.83
C LEU A 137 -6.28 -10.59 6.72
N LEU A 138 -5.24 -9.74 6.77
CA LEU A 138 -4.96 -8.71 5.77
C LEU A 138 -3.87 -9.13 4.79
N ALA A 139 -2.83 -9.79 5.29
CA ALA A 139 -1.70 -10.24 4.48
C ALA A 139 -1.10 -11.51 5.06
N SER A 140 -0.57 -12.36 4.20
CA SER A 140 0.13 -13.59 4.59
C SER A 140 1.33 -13.80 3.69
N SER A 141 2.41 -14.33 4.27
CA SER A 141 3.63 -14.74 3.61
C SER A 141 4.17 -15.99 4.32
N GLU A 142 5.29 -16.53 3.86
CA GLU A 142 5.98 -17.65 4.52
C GLU A 142 6.57 -17.25 5.89
N THR A 143 6.89 -15.97 6.08
CA THR A 143 7.57 -15.49 7.29
C THR A 143 6.64 -14.86 8.30
N CYS A 144 5.48 -14.38 7.86
CA CYS A 144 4.62 -13.55 8.67
C CYS A 144 3.17 -13.56 8.19
N LYS A 145 2.22 -13.41 9.13
CA LYS A 145 0.81 -13.14 8.90
C LYS A 145 0.41 -11.85 9.59
N VAL A 146 -0.44 -11.07 8.93
CA VAL A 146 -0.91 -9.78 9.44
C VAL A 146 -2.42 -9.83 9.55
N TYR A 147 -2.90 -9.60 10.76
CA TYR A 147 -4.31 -9.57 11.10
C TYR A 147 -4.72 -8.18 11.50
N LYS A 148 -6.01 -7.87 11.35
CA LYS A 148 -6.63 -6.73 11.99
C LYS A 148 -7.77 -7.17 12.88
N PHE A 149 -8.05 -6.39 13.92
CA PHE A 149 -9.17 -6.58 14.82
C PHE A 149 -9.66 -5.22 15.32
N ARG A 150 -10.90 -5.15 15.77
CA ARG A 150 -11.48 -3.92 16.31
C ARG A 150 -11.15 -3.76 17.78
N VAL A 151 -10.88 -2.53 18.18
CA VAL A 151 -10.66 -2.12 19.57
C VAL A 151 -11.54 -0.91 19.85
N MET A 152 -12.09 -0.82 21.06
CA MET A 152 -12.83 0.35 21.52
C MET A 152 -11.92 1.19 22.39
N ASP A 153 -11.78 2.47 22.05
CA ASP A 153 -11.12 3.46 22.90
C ASP A 153 -12.05 4.66 23.09
N ASN A 154 -12.41 4.97 24.33
CA ASN A 154 -13.35 6.05 24.67
C ASN A 154 -14.62 6.07 23.80
N TYR A 155 -15.27 4.91 23.64
CA TYR A 155 -16.47 4.69 22.79
C TYR A 155 -16.27 4.91 21.29
N THR A 156 -15.05 5.19 20.84
CA THR A 156 -14.71 5.30 19.42
C THR A 156 -14.15 3.97 18.93
N PRO A 157 -14.73 3.37 17.88
CA PRO A 157 -14.17 2.16 17.29
C PRO A 157 -12.90 2.49 16.50
N TYR A 158 -11.82 1.80 16.84
CA TYR A 158 -10.58 1.77 16.08
C TYR A 158 -10.30 0.35 15.59
N GLU A 159 -9.39 0.24 14.63
CA GLU A 159 -8.82 -1.01 14.18
C GLU A 159 -7.35 -1.06 14.60
N GLN A 160 -6.87 -2.23 15.00
CA GLN A 160 -5.47 -2.44 15.35
C GLN A 160 -4.91 -3.61 14.55
N ALA A 161 -3.62 -3.56 14.25
CA ALA A 161 -2.94 -4.63 13.54
C ALA A 161 -2.19 -5.55 14.50
N ARG A 162 -2.23 -6.86 14.24
CA ARG A 162 -1.37 -7.86 14.86
C ARG A 162 -0.50 -8.51 13.80
N ILE A 163 0.81 -8.46 14.02
CA ILE A 163 1.82 -9.12 13.20
C ILE A 163 2.19 -10.42 13.90
N HIS A 164 1.92 -11.55 13.27
CA HIS A 164 2.36 -12.86 13.74
C HIS A 164 3.60 -13.28 12.94
N ASN A 165 4.75 -13.31 13.59
CA ASN A 165 6.00 -13.73 13.00
C ASN A 165 6.13 -15.24 13.06
N LEU A 166 6.10 -15.91 11.91
CA LEU A 166 6.14 -17.38 11.82
C LEU A 166 7.54 -17.95 12.08
N ARG A 167 8.59 -17.13 12.00
CA ARG A 167 9.97 -17.58 12.28
C ARG A 167 10.26 -17.63 13.77
N SER A 168 9.88 -16.59 14.52
CA SER A 168 10.03 -16.58 15.98
C SER A 168 8.83 -17.19 16.71
N ASN A 169 7.71 -17.41 16.00
CA ASN A 169 6.43 -17.81 16.57
C ASN A 169 5.85 -16.80 17.58
N GLU A 170 6.25 -15.54 17.48
CA GLU A 170 5.78 -14.46 18.33
C GLU A 170 4.69 -13.62 17.64
N SER A 171 3.85 -12.98 18.43
CA SER A 171 2.81 -12.08 17.94
C SER A 171 2.99 -10.71 18.55
N PHE A 172 3.00 -9.70 17.71
CA PHE A 172 3.20 -8.30 18.10
C PHE A 172 1.98 -7.49 17.71
N VAL A 173 1.47 -6.71 18.65
CA VAL A 173 0.41 -5.75 18.38
C VAL A 173 1.06 -4.44 17.98
N VAL A 174 0.68 -3.91 16.81
CA VAL A 174 1.19 -2.62 16.34
C VAL A 174 0.64 -1.52 17.25
N GLY A 175 1.54 -0.70 17.81
CA GLY A 175 1.21 0.34 18.80
C GLY A 175 0.41 1.54 18.28
N HIS A 176 -0.29 1.41 17.15
CA HIS A 176 -1.07 2.47 16.53
C HIS A 176 -2.52 2.02 16.32
N LEU A 177 -3.43 2.95 16.62
CA LEU A 177 -4.87 2.77 16.43
C LEU A 177 -5.26 3.39 15.09
N PHE A 178 -5.61 2.53 14.15
CA PHE A 178 -6.08 2.92 12.83
C PHE A 178 -7.57 3.24 12.88
N LYS A 179 -8.01 4.24 12.12
CA LYS A 179 -9.44 4.56 11.98
C LYS A 179 -10.14 3.59 11.03
N LYS A 180 -9.47 3.23 9.92
CA LYS A 180 -9.98 2.23 8.97
C LYS A 180 -8.83 1.54 8.24
N LEU A 181 -8.26 0.52 8.86
CA LEU A 181 -7.20 -0.32 8.30
C LEU A 181 -7.77 -1.25 7.21
N THR A 182 -7.49 -0.95 5.95
CA THR A 182 -8.06 -1.71 4.81
C THR A 182 -7.06 -2.60 4.11
N PHE A 183 -5.76 -2.35 4.29
CA PHE A 183 -4.74 -3.06 3.55
C PHE A 183 -3.45 -3.18 4.36
N ALA A 184 -2.77 -4.31 4.18
CA ALA A 184 -1.41 -4.53 4.62
C ALA A 184 -0.60 -5.23 3.52
N SER A 185 0.71 -4.99 3.48
CA SER A 185 1.61 -5.65 2.55
C SER A 185 2.93 -5.98 3.22
N ILE A 186 3.33 -7.23 3.14
CA ILE A 186 4.59 -7.73 3.73
C ILE A 186 5.70 -7.59 2.69
N SER A 187 6.84 -7.06 3.12
CA SER A 187 8.04 -6.94 2.30
C SER A 187 8.59 -8.32 1.87
N PRO A 188 9.31 -8.41 0.72
CA PRO A 188 9.88 -9.66 0.24
C PRO A 188 10.92 -10.26 1.19
N THR A 189 11.68 -9.44 1.90
CA THR A 189 12.61 -9.94 2.92
C THR A 189 11.89 -10.48 4.16
N GLY A 190 10.61 -10.10 4.34
CA GLY A 190 9.79 -10.44 5.49
C GLY A 190 10.17 -9.67 6.74
N LYS A 191 10.93 -8.56 6.65
CA LYS A 191 11.33 -7.72 7.79
C LYS A 191 10.38 -6.57 8.07
N HIS A 192 9.69 -6.08 7.04
CA HIS A 192 8.82 -4.91 7.12
C HIS A 192 7.39 -5.24 6.68
N VAL A 193 6.43 -4.51 7.26
CA VAL A 193 5.01 -4.54 6.89
C VAL A 193 4.53 -3.12 6.69
N ALA A 194 3.86 -2.87 5.55
CA ALA A 194 3.21 -1.61 5.25
C ALA A 194 1.72 -1.74 5.53
N PHE A 195 1.12 -0.68 6.07
CA PHE A 195 -0.29 -0.57 6.41
C PHE A 195 -0.89 0.66 5.73
N TYR A 196 -2.17 0.58 5.36
CA TYR A 196 -2.91 1.72 4.82
C TYR A 196 -4.21 1.96 5.60
N ASP A 197 -4.31 3.16 6.18
CA ASP A 197 -5.52 3.66 6.82
C ASP A 197 -6.34 4.46 5.80
N GLU A 198 -7.49 3.92 5.40
CA GLU A 198 -8.35 4.55 4.41
C GLU A 198 -9.01 5.83 4.93
N ALA A 199 -9.25 5.93 6.23
CA ALA A 199 -9.94 7.09 6.81
C ALA A 199 -9.01 8.31 6.94
N THR A 200 -7.73 8.10 7.21
CA THR A 200 -6.74 9.20 7.28
C THR A 200 -5.96 9.39 5.97
N GLY A 201 -5.96 8.36 5.12
CA GLY A 201 -5.15 8.26 3.90
C GLY A 201 -3.67 7.94 4.21
N GLU A 202 -3.33 7.56 5.42
CA GLU A 202 -1.92 7.41 5.83
C GLU A 202 -1.36 6.03 5.48
N VAL A 203 -0.09 6.02 5.11
CA VAL A 203 0.71 4.82 4.92
C VAL A 203 1.72 4.73 6.05
N TRP A 204 1.71 3.60 6.73
CA TRP A 204 2.60 3.31 7.83
C TRP A 204 3.48 2.11 7.49
N VAL A 205 4.72 2.10 7.98
CA VAL A 205 5.62 0.95 7.89
C VAL A 205 6.06 0.59 9.30
N ALA A 206 6.03 -0.70 9.62
CA ALA A 206 6.58 -1.26 10.85
C ALA A 206 7.54 -2.40 10.54
N VAL A 207 8.44 -2.68 11.47
CA VAL A 207 9.23 -3.90 11.47
C VAL A 207 8.34 -5.08 11.91
N THR A 208 8.62 -6.29 11.45
CA THR A 208 7.82 -7.50 11.76
C THR A 208 7.88 -7.93 13.21
N ASP A 209 8.77 -7.36 14.01
CA ASP A 209 8.81 -7.50 15.47
C ASP A 209 7.89 -6.48 16.18
N GLY A 210 7.11 -5.69 15.42
CA GLY A 210 6.20 -4.67 15.92
C GLY A 210 6.86 -3.34 16.26
N SER A 211 8.18 -3.23 16.18
CA SER A 211 8.94 -2.00 16.41
C SER A 211 9.01 -1.12 15.15
N GLY A 212 9.67 0.04 15.27
CA GLY A 212 10.01 0.89 14.12
C GLY A 212 8.81 1.43 13.34
N LEU A 213 7.64 1.53 13.99
CA LEU A 213 6.45 2.06 13.33
C LEU A 213 6.63 3.54 12.98
N GLN A 214 6.47 3.87 11.71
CA GLN A 214 6.56 5.24 11.22
C GLN A 214 5.58 5.51 10.08
N ARG A 215 5.09 6.75 10.01
CA ARG A 215 4.28 7.24 8.89
C ARG A 215 5.23 7.60 7.76
N VAL A 216 5.09 6.94 6.62
CA VAL A 216 5.99 7.12 5.47
C VAL A 216 5.35 7.94 4.35
N ALA A 217 4.02 8.05 4.34
CA ALA A 217 3.29 8.80 3.34
C ALA A 217 1.85 9.08 3.80
N ARG A 218 1.18 10.00 3.10
CA ARG A 218 -0.26 10.21 3.17
C ARG A 218 -0.83 10.50 1.77
N SER A 219 -1.99 9.94 1.46
CA SER A 219 -2.71 10.22 0.22
C SER A 219 -2.95 11.72 0.08
N SER A 220 -2.77 12.24 -1.14
CA SER A 220 -2.81 13.68 -1.45
C SER A 220 -1.68 14.53 -0.84
N GLU A 221 -0.71 13.92 -0.13
CA GLU A 221 0.54 14.58 0.23
C GLU A 221 1.41 14.76 -1.02
N ILE A 222 2.10 15.89 -1.07
CA ILE A 222 3.11 16.17 -2.09
C ILE A 222 4.44 15.64 -1.56
N ILE A 223 5.06 14.71 -2.29
CA ILE A 223 6.38 14.16 -1.99
C ILE A 223 7.27 14.48 -3.18
N GLY A 224 8.22 15.40 -2.99
CA GLY A 224 8.95 16.01 -4.11
C GLY A 224 8.00 16.84 -4.97
N ASP A 225 7.96 16.55 -6.27
CA ASP A 225 7.04 17.21 -7.23
C ASP A 225 5.76 16.39 -7.51
N ASP A 226 5.62 15.23 -6.85
CA ASP A 226 4.54 14.28 -7.10
C ASP A 226 3.49 14.28 -6.00
N VAL A 227 2.23 14.08 -6.39
CA VAL A 227 1.09 13.92 -5.46
C VAL A 227 0.73 12.44 -5.37
N LEU A 228 0.55 11.88 -4.18
CA LEU A 228 0.09 10.50 -4.03
C LEU A 228 -1.38 10.32 -4.43
N ILE A 229 -1.73 9.17 -5.00
CA ILE A 229 -3.13 8.87 -5.36
C ILE A 229 -4.04 8.87 -4.11
N GLY A 230 -5.30 9.27 -4.32
CA GLY A 230 -6.36 9.01 -3.35
C GLY A 230 -6.71 7.51 -3.31
N GLY A 231 -7.07 7.00 -2.13
CA GLY A 231 -7.20 5.56 -1.90
C GLY A 231 -5.83 4.93 -1.62
N ASN A 232 -5.76 3.58 -1.60
CA ASN A 232 -4.54 2.85 -1.27
C ASN A 232 -3.39 3.17 -2.25
N PRO A 233 -2.37 3.96 -1.83
CA PRO A 233 -1.31 4.38 -2.71
C PRO A 233 -0.20 3.33 -2.80
N ILE A 234 -0.21 2.25 -2.01
CA ILE A 234 0.86 1.24 -2.03
C ILE A 234 0.93 0.58 -3.41
N ALA A 235 2.08 0.71 -4.07
CA ALA A 235 2.37 0.09 -5.37
C ALA A 235 3.02 -1.28 -5.20
N GLY A 236 3.68 -1.49 -4.06
CA GLY A 236 4.38 -2.72 -3.73
C GLY A 236 5.78 -2.45 -3.18
N TRP A 237 6.48 -3.53 -2.92
CA TRP A 237 7.84 -3.53 -2.39
C TRP A 237 8.87 -3.82 -3.49
N SER A 238 10.08 -3.32 -3.31
CA SER A 238 11.22 -3.59 -4.18
C SER A 238 12.44 -3.89 -3.31
N PRO A 239 12.99 -5.11 -3.34
CA PRO A 239 14.23 -5.40 -2.65
C PRO A 239 15.42 -4.90 -3.50
N VAL A 240 16.35 -4.16 -2.91
CA VAL A 240 17.58 -3.71 -3.57
C VAL A 240 18.76 -3.97 -2.66
N GLY A 241 19.61 -4.94 -3.03
CA GLY A 241 20.76 -5.35 -2.21
C GLY A 241 20.35 -5.90 -0.84
N GLY A 242 19.23 -6.61 -0.75
CA GLY A 242 18.71 -7.16 0.51
C GLY A 242 18.01 -6.14 1.43
N ARG A 243 17.89 -4.89 0.98
CA ARG A 243 17.15 -3.82 1.67
C ARG A 243 15.77 -3.60 1.06
N ASP A 244 14.78 -3.46 1.90
CA ASP A 244 13.41 -3.21 1.47
C ASP A 244 13.18 -1.75 1.09
N ARG A 245 12.44 -1.56 -0.01
CA ARG A 245 11.97 -0.24 -0.43
C ARG A 245 10.48 -0.29 -0.73
N LEU A 246 9.73 0.66 -0.18
CA LEU A 246 8.29 0.77 -0.45
C LEU A 246 8.06 1.78 -1.59
N LYS A 247 7.30 1.36 -2.59
CA LYS A 247 6.86 2.22 -3.69
C LYS A 247 5.40 2.60 -3.49
N ALA A 248 5.07 3.86 -3.77
CA ALA A 248 3.72 4.37 -3.76
C ALA A 248 3.35 4.98 -5.12
N ARG A 249 2.10 4.79 -5.55
CA ARG A 249 1.55 5.31 -6.80
C ARG A 249 1.24 6.79 -6.68
N THR A 250 1.67 7.54 -7.68
CA THR A 250 1.37 8.96 -7.80
C THR A 250 0.12 9.19 -8.64
N LEU A 251 -0.48 10.36 -8.44
CA LEU A 251 -1.51 10.92 -9.29
C LEU A 251 -0.98 11.29 -10.68
N GLY A 252 0.31 11.07 -11.00
CA GLY A 252 0.91 11.13 -12.35
C GLY A 252 0.97 9.78 -13.08
N GLY A 253 1.01 8.67 -12.33
CA GLY A 253 0.92 7.28 -12.84
C GLY A 253 2.15 6.48 -12.56
N ASP A 254 3.18 7.21 -12.21
CA ASP A 254 4.46 6.74 -11.79
C ASP A 254 4.40 6.21 -10.36
N THR A 255 5.51 5.64 -9.95
CA THR A 255 5.73 5.20 -8.59
C THR A 255 6.90 5.94 -7.99
N ILE A 256 6.74 6.45 -6.78
CA ILE A 256 7.81 7.08 -6.01
C ILE A 256 8.20 6.20 -4.83
N LEU A 257 9.44 6.35 -4.38
CA LEU A 257 9.94 5.72 -3.16
C LEU A 257 9.46 6.52 -1.95
N VAL A 258 8.78 5.84 -1.03
CA VAL A 258 8.28 6.45 0.22
C VAL A 258 8.95 5.87 1.46
N PHE A 259 9.62 4.74 1.34
CA PHE A 259 10.42 4.14 2.41
C PHE A 259 11.63 3.42 1.82
N VAL A 260 12.75 3.51 2.52
CA VAL A 260 14.00 2.81 2.22
C VAL A 260 14.54 2.30 3.56
N GLU A 261 14.76 1.00 3.68
CA GLU A 261 15.54 0.42 4.79
C GLU A 261 16.96 0.99 4.74
N GLU A 262 17.45 1.50 5.87
CA GLU A 262 18.80 2.06 6.00
C GLU A 262 19.88 0.97 5.84
#